data_AF-A0A3P3Q845-F1
#
_entry.id   AF-A0A3P3Q845-F1
#
_cell.length_a   1.000
_cell.length_b   1.000
_cell.length_c   1.000
_cell.angle_alpha   90.00
_cell.angle_beta   90.00
_cell.angle_gamma   90.00
#
_symmetry.space_group_name_H-M   'P 1'
#
loop_
_entity.id
_entity.type
_entity.pdbx_description
1 polymer ?
#
loop_
_entity_poly.entity_id
_entity_poly.type
_entity_poly.pdbx_seq_one_letter_code
_entity_poly.pdbx_strand_id
1 'polypeptide(L)' 'MCEALDKIEEIGVKKGILIGREEGREEGRILGVEQGEDIVSKLSGILAREGNIEKILKASEDREYRKVLLREYKLI' A
#
# COMPACT_ATOMS: atom_id res chain seq x y z
N MET A 1 44.81 6.08 7.21
CA MET A 1 44.04 4.95 6.62
C MET A 1 44.36 4.89 5.13
N CYS A 2 44.26 3.72 4.50
CA CYS A 2 44.56 3.55 3.08
C CYS A 2 43.37 4.07 2.25
N GLU A 3 43.60 4.95 1.27
CA GLU A 3 42.54 5.54 0.41
C GLU A 3 41.66 4.49 -0.29
N ALA A 4 42.19 3.29 -0.50
CA ALA A 4 41.43 2.17 -1.07
C ALA A 4 40.35 1.65 -0.10
N LEU A 5 40.64 1.63 1.21
CA LEU A 5 39.69 1.18 2.23
C LEU A 5 38.54 2.20 2.37
N ASP A 6 38.86 3.49 2.40
CA ASP A 6 37.87 4.56 2.51
C ASP A 6 36.89 4.53 1.31
N LYS A 7 37.39 4.28 0.10
CA LYS A 7 36.55 4.11 -1.11
C LYS A 7 35.66 2.86 -1.04
N ILE A 8 36.19 1.74 -0.54
CA ILE A 8 35.40 0.50 -0.40
C ILE A 8 34.26 0.72 0.60
N GLU A 9 34.53 1.39 1.72
CA GLU A 9 33.53 1.74 2.71
C GLU A 9 32.44 2.65 2.12
N GLU A 10 32.83 3.70 1.40
CA GLU A 10 31.88 4.61 0.75
C GLU A 10 30.98 3.87 -0.26
N ILE A 11 31.54 2.96 -1.06
CA ILE A 11 30.77 2.12 -1.99
C ILE A 11 29.82 1.20 -1.23
N GLY A 12 30.28 0.58 -0.14
CA GLY A 12 29.48 -0.30 0.70
C GLY A 12 28.26 0.42 1.27
N VAL A 13 28.45 1.61 1.84
CA VAL A 13 27.37 2.45 2.39
C VAL A 13 26.38 2.84 1.30
N LYS A 14 26.86 3.31 0.13
CA LYS A 14 25.97 3.68 -0.99
C LYS A 14 25.14 2.50 -1.48
N LYS A 15 25.75 1.31 -1.61
CA LYS A 15 25.03 0.09 -2.00
C LYS A 15 24.00 -0.32 -0.96
N GLY A 16 24.35 -0.29 0.32
CA GLY A 16 23.42 -0.61 1.41
C GLY A 16 22.20 0.31 1.43
N ILE A 17 22.39 1.62 1.25
CA ILE A 17 21.28 2.59 1.17
C ILE A 17 20.39 2.32 -0.05
N LEU A 18 20.98 1.98 -1.20
CA LEU A 18 20.21 1.67 -2.41
C LEU A 18 19.35 0.43 -2.20
N ILE A 19 19.96 -0.67 -1.75
CA ILE A 19 19.27 -1.94 -1.49
C ILE A 19 18.14 -1.74 -0.47
N GLY A 20 18.43 -1.11 0.67
CA GLY A 20 17.41 -0.91 1.72
C GLY A 20 16.24 -0.02 1.25
N ARG A 21 16.47 0.93 0.33
CA ARG A 21 15.38 1.71 -0.27
C ARG A 21 14.54 0.91 -1.26
N GLU A 22 15.15 0.02 -2.03
CA GLU A 22 14.45 -0.86 -2.96
C GLU A 22 13.61 -1.90 -2.20
N GLU A 23 14.21 -2.60 -1.24
CA GLU A 23 13.54 -3.58 -0.39
C GLU A 23 12.39 -2.94 0.39
N GLY A 24 12.63 -1.82 1.06
CA GLY A 24 11.58 -1.14 1.83
C GLY A 24 10.42 -0.61 0.98
N ARG A 25 10.67 -0.24 -0.29
CA ARG A 25 9.60 0.14 -1.22
C ARG A 25 8.78 -1.07 -1.64
N GLU A 26 9.42 -2.19 -1.90
CA GLU A 26 8.74 -3.42 -2.32
C GLU A 26 7.91 -4.02 -1.17
N GLU A 27 8.49 -4.12 0.02
CA GLU A 27 7.76 -4.55 1.22
C GLU A 27 6.58 -3.63 1.52
N GLY A 28 6.79 -2.31 1.48
CA GLY A 28 5.71 -1.34 1.69
C GLY A 28 4.60 -1.45 0.65
N ARG A 29 4.93 -1.77 -0.61
CA ARG A 29 3.95 -2.03 -1.67
C ARG A 29 3.14 -3.29 -1.39
N ILE A 30 3.80 -4.39 -1.01
CA ILE A 30 3.14 -5.67 -0.71
C ILE A 30 2.19 -5.50 0.48
N LEU A 31 2.67 -4.94 1.59
CA LEU A 31 1.85 -4.71 2.79
C LEU A 31 0.69 -3.75 2.50
N GLY A 32 0.92 -2.71 1.71
CA GLY A 32 -0.14 -1.77 1.32
C GLY A 32 -1.22 -2.40 0.45
N VAL A 33 -0.85 -3.35 -0.43
CA VAL A 33 -1.82 -4.11 -1.24
C VAL A 33 -2.65 -5.03 -0.35
N GLU A 34 -2.01 -5.83 0.52
CA GLU A 34 -2.68 -6.75 1.43
C GLU A 34 -3.68 -6.02 2.35
N GLN A 35 -3.25 -4.92 2.98
CA GLN A 35 -4.15 -4.08 3.80
C GLN A 35 -5.29 -3.48 2.97
N GLY A 36 -5.00 -3.07 1.73
CA GLY A 36 -6.01 -2.56 0.81
C GLY A 36 -7.07 -3.59 0.45
N GLU A 37 -6.67 -4.84 0.20
CA GLU A 37 -7.57 -5.96 -0.10
C GLU A 37 -8.51 -6.25 1.07
N ASP A 38 -7.98 -6.30 2.30
CA ASP A 38 -8.78 -6.49 3.51
C ASP A 38 -9.83 -5.40 3.71
N ILE A 39 -9.45 -4.14 3.49
CA ILE A 39 -10.35 -2.99 3.62
C ILE A 39 -11.46 -3.03 2.57
N VAL A 40 -11.11 -3.32 1.31
CA VAL A 40 -12.08 -3.43 0.20
C VAL A 40 -13.02 -4.63 0.39
N SER A 41 -12.51 -5.74 0.92
CA SER A 41 -13.31 -6.93 1.25
C SER A 41 -14.33 -6.63 2.35
N LYS A 42 -13.93 -5.94 3.42
CA LYS A 42 -14.84 -5.48 4.48
C LYS A 42 -15.94 -4.56 3.93
N LEU A 43 -15.57 -3.59 3.10
CA LEU A 43 -16.54 -2.70 2.44
C LEU A 43 -17.54 -3.52 1.61
N SER A 44 -17.03 -4.42 0.76
CA SER A 44 -17.87 -5.27 -0.11
C SER A 44 -18.87 -6.10 0.71
N GLY A 45 -18.42 -6.67 1.84
CA GLY A 45 -19.30 -7.40 2.74
C GLY A 45 -20.38 -6.54 3.41
N ILE A 46 -20.09 -5.28 3.74
CA ILE A 46 -21.09 -4.34 4.26
C ILE A 46 -22.12 -4.02 3.17
N LEU A 47 -21.66 -3.61 1.99
CA LEU A 47 -22.52 -3.21 0.89
C LEU A 47 -23.41 -4.37 0.39
N ALA A 48 -22.88 -5.59 0.34
CA ALA A 48 -23.64 -6.78 0.00
C ALA A 48 -24.79 -7.03 0.98
N ARG A 49 -24.58 -6.79 2.29
CA ARG A 49 -25.64 -6.90 3.31
C ARG A 49 -26.67 -5.79 3.23
N GLU A 50 -26.30 -4.60 2.75
CA GLU A 50 -27.26 -3.52 2.47
C GLU A 50 -28.14 -3.81 1.25
N GLY A 51 -27.72 -4.72 0.37
CA GLY A 51 -28.48 -5.12 -0.82
C GLY A 51 -28.54 -4.05 -1.93
N ASN A 52 -27.77 -2.97 -1.82
CA ASN A 52 -27.75 -1.89 -2.81
C ASN A 52 -26.72 -2.16 -3.90
N ILE A 53 -27.15 -2.82 -4.98
CA ILE A 53 -26.31 -3.21 -6.12
C ILE A 53 -25.69 -1.98 -6.81
N GLU A 54 -26.42 -0.88 -6.95
CA GLU A 54 -25.92 0.35 -7.57
C GLU A 54 -24.75 0.95 -6.77
N LYS A 55 -24.88 0.98 -5.44
CA LYS A 55 -23.81 1.42 -4.54
C LYS A 55 -22.57 0.52 -4.66
N ILE A 56 -22.76 -0.80 -4.76
CA ILE A 56 -21.65 -1.77 -4.96
C ILE A 56 -20.92 -1.50 -6.28
N LEU A 57 -21.66 -1.38 -7.39
CA LEU A 57 -21.07 -1.14 -8.71
C LEU A 57 -20.31 0.18 -8.75
N LYS A 58 -20.94 1.25 -8.28
CA LYS A 58 -20.29 2.57 -8.21
C LYS A 58 -19.04 2.55 -7.34
N ALA A 59 -19.07 1.83 -6.20
CA ALA A 59 -17.89 1.68 -5.35
C ALA A 59 -16.78 0.85 -6.01
N SER A 60 -17.10 -0.03 -6.96
CA SER A 60 -16.09 -0.80 -7.70
C SER A 60 -15.40 0.02 -8.79
N GLU A 61 -16.14 0.88 -9.49
CA GLU A 61 -15.66 1.66 -10.65
C GLU A 61 -15.09 3.03 -10.26
N ASP A 62 -15.70 3.71 -9.28
CA ASP A 62 -15.31 5.05 -8.84
C ASP A 62 -14.48 5.01 -7.56
N ARG A 63 -13.19 5.33 -7.70
CA ARG A 63 -12.24 5.35 -6.60
C ARG A 63 -12.56 6.42 -5.55
N GLU A 64 -13.01 7.61 -5.94
CA GLU A 64 -13.32 8.67 -4.99
C GLU A 64 -14.60 8.35 -4.23
N TYR A 65 -15.61 7.84 -4.93
CA TYR A 65 -16.81 7.33 -4.28
C TYR A 65 -16.49 6.19 -3.30
N ARG A 66 -15.63 5.25 -3.68
CA ARG A 66 -15.14 4.20 -2.77
C ARG A 66 -14.48 4.79 -1.53
N LYS A 67 -13.61 5.79 -1.67
CA LYS A 67 -12.97 6.46 -0.52
C LYS A 67 -13.98 7.15 0.40
N VAL A 68 -15.01 7.77 -0.15
CA VAL A 68 -16.10 8.37 0.66
C VAL A 68 -16.76 7.29 1.50
N LEU A 69 -17.18 6.18 0.88
CA LEU A 69 -17.79 5.06 1.62
C LEU A 69 -16.84 4.46 2.67
N LEU A 70 -15.55 4.28 2.33
CA LEU A 70 -14.57 3.77 3.28
C LEU A 70 -14.49 4.65 4.55
N ARG A 71 -14.58 5.98 4.42
CA ARG A 71 -14.65 6.90 5.57
C ARG A 71 -16.00 6.84 6.30
N GLU A 72 -17.11 6.79 5.56
CA GLU A 72 -18.46 6.69 6.13
C GLU A 72 -18.61 5.44 7.01
N TYR A 73 -18.09 4.30 6.54
CA TYR A 73 -18.06 3.04 7.29
C TYR A 73 -16.86 2.91 8.24
N LYS A 74 -16.02 3.95 8.39
CA LYS A 74 -14.86 4.00 9.30
C LYS A 74 -13.86 2.86 9.08
N LEU A 75 -13.65 2.51 7.82
CA LEU A 75 -12.67 1.50 7.39
C LEU A 75 -11.29 2.10 7.14
N ILE A 76 -11.20 3.44 6.99
CA ILE A 76 -9.97 4.24 6.90
C ILE A 76 -10.13 5.57 7.65
#